data_AF-A0A7W0WPV0-F1
#
_entry.id   AF-A0A7W0WPV0-F1
#
_cell.length_a   1.000
_cell.length_b   1.000
_cell.length_c   1.000
_cell.angle_alpha   90.00
_cell.angle_beta   90.00
_cell.angle_gamma   90.00
#
_symmetry.space_group_name_H-M   'P 1'
#
loop_
_entity.id
_entity.type
_entity.pdbx_description
1 polymer ?
#
loop_
_entity_poly.entity_id
_entity_poly.type
_entity_poly.pdbx_seq_one_letter_code
_entity_poly.pdbx_strand_id
1 'polypeptide(L)'
;MNRITVEICSRTFVYPSECPCCGADPDGELPIPYKASKRTIAEDTTREVLFPYCARCVEHVLVWEAGSMASALIMLTGIAGALAIGLSQNGLRGLAVFFAVISVAVFVTSIVQSRARSRCLPSCATGGRAVIFYGWSGSTTMFAFESATYTARFAEENANNLVSVGSLLRHLLEAHKVARLQVPTPARATRTVSPPRDLRQWIASLEQARTRVARRIQLCRALDVVIELDERAALVQIVSRAELVPLFERIEGAPAATQRRELQRALTDARADNLTSELRAAKLRELEHRLGSLSS
;
A
#
# COMPACT_ATOMS: atom_id res chain seq x y z
N MET A 1 -12.63 4.65 -16.42
CA MET A 1 -12.97 4.83 -15.00
C MET A 1 -12.44 6.18 -14.57
N ASN A 2 -13.29 6.99 -13.93
CA ASN A 2 -12.92 8.34 -13.51
C ASN A 2 -12.19 8.24 -12.18
N ARG A 3 -10.85 8.24 -12.24
CA ARG A 3 -10.02 8.30 -11.03
C ARG A 3 -10.27 9.60 -10.30
N ILE A 4 -10.44 9.50 -8.99
CA ILE A 4 -10.60 10.66 -8.12
C ILE A 4 -9.24 10.94 -7.51
N THR A 5 -8.72 12.13 -7.76
CA THR A 5 -7.44 12.58 -7.23
C THR A 5 -7.63 13.28 -5.89
N VAL A 6 -6.75 13.00 -4.94
CA VAL A 6 -6.66 13.67 -3.64
C VAL A 6 -5.24 14.19 -3.46
N GLU A 7 -5.10 15.46 -3.10
CA GLU A 7 -3.83 16.14 -2.82
C GLU A 7 -3.78 16.53 -1.32
N ILE A 8 -2.71 16.09 -0.63
CA ILE A 8 -2.51 16.29 0.81
C ILE A 8 -1.23 17.11 1.05
N CYS A 9 -1.30 18.20 1.83
CA CYS A 9 -0.18 19.08 2.22
C CYS A 9 0.67 18.49 3.35
N SER A 10 0.95 17.19 3.30
CA SER A 10 1.75 16.52 4.33
C SER A 10 2.41 15.27 3.77
N ARG A 11 3.57 14.92 4.37
CA ARG A 11 4.24 13.62 4.17
C ARG A 11 3.63 12.53 5.04
N THR A 12 2.86 12.90 6.05
CA THR A 12 2.09 11.99 6.89
C THR A 12 0.60 12.14 6.56
N PHE A 13 -0.06 11.01 6.33
CA PHE A 13 -1.47 10.93 6.01
C PHE A 13 -2.07 9.72 6.71
N VAL A 14 -3.34 9.80 7.09
CA VAL A 14 -4.06 8.67 7.69
C VAL A 14 -4.74 7.90 6.57
N TYR A 15 -4.65 6.57 6.58
CA TYR A 15 -5.42 5.74 5.65
C TYR A 15 -6.60 5.09 6.38
N PRO A 16 -7.79 5.04 5.74
CA PRO A 16 -8.93 4.32 6.29
C PRO A 16 -8.58 2.86 6.55
N SER A 17 -9.07 2.31 7.66
CA SER A 17 -8.82 0.92 8.09
C SER A 17 -9.66 -0.10 7.31
N GLU A 18 -9.70 0.02 5.98
CA GLU A 18 -10.44 -0.84 5.06
C GLU A 18 -9.68 -1.02 3.75
N CYS A 19 -10.06 -2.01 2.94
CA CYS A 19 -9.46 -2.22 1.64
C CYS A 19 -9.90 -1.12 0.63
N PRO A 20 -8.96 -0.40 -0.03
CA PRO A 20 -9.28 0.60 -1.04
C PRO A 20 -10.04 0.08 -2.25
N CYS A 21 -9.96 -1.23 -2.52
CA CYS A 21 -10.63 -1.85 -3.65
C CYS A 21 -12.09 -2.18 -3.32
N CYS A 22 -12.34 -2.92 -2.24
CA CYS A 22 -13.66 -3.51 -1.98
C CYS A 22 -14.32 -3.10 -0.66
N GLY A 23 -13.63 -2.30 0.18
CA GLY A 23 -14.10 -1.87 1.49
C GLY A 23 -14.12 -2.95 2.58
N ALA A 24 -13.60 -4.16 2.31
CA ALA A 24 -13.48 -5.21 3.32
C ALA A 24 -12.37 -4.91 4.35
N ASP A 25 -12.38 -5.62 5.48
CA ASP A 25 -11.28 -5.56 6.45
C ASP A 25 -9.95 -5.98 5.79
N PRO A 26 -8.87 -5.20 5.97
CA PRO A 26 -7.59 -5.49 5.35
C PRO A 26 -6.81 -6.52 6.18
N ASP A 27 -6.37 -7.59 5.53
CA ASP A 27 -5.51 -8.65 6.06
C ASP A 27 -4.20 -8.80 5.26
N GLY A 28 -3.95 -7.90 4.32
CA GLY A 28 -2.75 -7.82 3.48
C GLY A 28 -2.23 -6.41 3.26
N GLU A 29 -1.04 -6.32 2.67
CA GLU A 29 -0.42 -5.07 2.25
C GLU A 29 -0.11 -5.15 0.77
N LEU A 30 -0.38 -4.06 0.07
CA LEU A 30 0.02 -3.91 -1.31
C LEU A 30 1.01 -2.74 -1.42
N PRO A 31 2.27 -2.98 -1.83
CA PRO A 31 3.18 -1.90 -2.18
C PRO A 31 2.66 -1.19 -3.42
N ILE A 32 2.42 0.11 -3.29
CA ILE A 32 2.05 1.00 -4.37
C ILE A 32 3.31 1.78 -4.77
N PRO A 33 4.09 1.31 -5.76
CA PRO A 33 5.20 2.06 -6.29
C PRO A 33 4.76 3.41 -6.82
N TYR A 34 5.67 4.35 -6.69
CA TYR A 34 5.64 5.66 -7.30
C TYR A 34 5.40 5.52 -8.80
N LYS A 35 4.39 6.24 -9.28
CA LYS A 35 4.14 6.41 -10.70
C LYS A 35 4.44 7.85 -11.07
N ALA A 36 5.52 8.04 -11.82
CA ALA A 36 5.92 9.36 -12.31
C ALA A 36 4.74 10.07 -12.97
N SER A 37 4.38 11.23 -12.43
CA SER A 37 3.43 12.12 -13.08
C SER A 37 4.16 12.96 -14.13
N LYS A 38 3.43 13.55 -15.09
CA LYS A 38 4.02 14.48 -16.08
C LYS A 38 4.59 15.76 -15.45
N ARG A 39 4.30 16.03 -14.17
CA ARG A 39 4.88 17.18 -13.47
C ARG A 39 6.31 16.84 -13.04
N THR A 40 7.21 17.78 -13.25
CA THR A 40 8.59 17.74 -12.74
C THR A 40 8.54 17.63 -11.22
N ILE A 41 8.79 16.42 -10.71
CA ILE A 41 8.78 16.11 -9.28
C ILE A 41 10.23 16.01 -8.82
N ALA A 42 10.52 16.61 -7.65
CA ALA A 42 11.83 16.59 -7.01
C ALA A 42 12.35 15.16 -6.85
N GLU A 43 13.67 14.99 -6.98
CA GLU A 43 14.35 13.72 -6.72
C GLU A 43 14.04 13.24 -5.29
N ASP A 44 13.28 12.16 -5.20
CA ASP A 44 12.86 11.56 -3.95
C ASP A 44 13.35 10.11 -3.85
N THR A 45 13.63 9.69 -2.63
CA THR A 45 13.98 8.34 -2.20
C THR A 45 12.76 7.44 -1.97
N THR A 46 11.55 7.98 -1.74
CA THR A 46 10.36 7.16 -1.43
C THR A 46 9.76 6.54 -2.69
N ARG A 47 10.20 5.32 -2.99
CA ARG A 47 9.80 4.60 -4.21
C ARG A 47 8.43 3.93 -4.13
N GLU A 48 7.88 3.73 -2.94
CA GLU A 48 6.61 3.03 -2.74
C GLU A 48 5.92 3.41 -1.43
N VAL A 49 4.60 3.27 -1.41
CA VAL A 49 3.76 3.42 -0.21
C VAL A 49 2.94 2.14 -0.02
N LEU A 50 2.89 1.61 1.19
CA LEU A 50 2.11 0.43 1.52
C LEU A 50 0.66 0.84 1.83
N PHE A 51 -0.31 0.25 1.12
CA PHE A 51 -1.74 0.42 1.42
C PHE A 51 -2.35 -0.86 1.99
N PRO A 52 -3.28 -0.75 2.95
CA PRO A 52 -3.99 -1.90 3.52
C PRO A 52 -4.94 -2.50 2.49
N TYR A 53 -4.72 -3.73 2.03
CA TYR A 53 -5.65 -4.44 1.13
C TYR A 53 -6.16 -5.70 1.79
N CYS A 54 -7.29 -6.25 1.33
CA CYS A 54 -7.63 -7.63 1.68
C CYS A 54 -6.86 -8.61 0.77
N ALA A 55 -6.58 -9.82 1.25
CA ALA A 55 -5.77 -10.84 0.58
C ALA A 55 -6.33 -11.20 -0.80
N ARG A 56 -7.67 -11.25 -0.92
CA ARG A 56 -8.35 -11.48 -2.21
C ARG A 56 -8.07 -10.35 -3.20
N CYS A 57 -8.04 -9.10 -2.71
CA CYS A 57 -7.73 -7.95 -3.56
C CYS A 57 -6.25 -7.91 -3.94
N VAL A 58 -5.34 -8.26 -3.03
CA VAL A 58 -3.92 -8.44 -3.36
C VAL A 58 -3.75 -9.48 -4.47
N GLU A 59 -4.45 -10.62 -4.36
CA GLU A 59 -4.33 -11.71 -5.34
C GLU A 59 -4.74 -11.29 -6.76
N HIS A 60 -5.89 -10.65 -6.94
CA HIS A 60 -6.31 -10.25 -8.29
C HIS A 60 -5.43 -9.14 -8.86
N VAL A 61 -4.92 -8.24 -8.01
CA VAL A 61 -3.95 -7.21 -8.43
C VAL A 61 -2.66 -7.84 -8.93
N LEU A 62 -2.11 -8.82 -8.20
CA LEU A 62 -0.89 -9.52 -8.61
C LEU A 62 -1.08 -10.25 -9.94
N VAL A 63 -2.23 -10.90 -10.16
CA VAL A 63 -2.56 -11.52 -11.45
C VAL A 63 -2.65 -10.48 -12.56
N TRP A 64 -3.29 -9.33 -12.30
CA TRP A 64 -3.41 -8.24 -13.27
C TRP A 64 -2.04 -7.69 -13.68
N GLU A 65 -1.14 -7.51 -12.71
CA GLU A 65 0.22 -7.02 -12.94
C GLU A 65 1.10 -8.03 -13.67
N ALA A 66 1.01 -9.31 -13.31
CA ALA A 66 1.69 -10.37 -14.03
C ALA A 66 1.30 -10.40 -15.52
N GLY A 67 0.02 -10.16 -15.84
CA GLY A 67 -0.44 -10.04 -17.23
C GLY A 67 0.14 -8.85 -17.98
N SER A 68 0.25 -7.71 -17.30
CA SER A 68 0.84 -6.49 -17.88
C SER A 68 2.33 -6.69 -18.16
N MET A 69 3.07 -7.32 -17.24
CA MET A 69 4.49 -7.63 -17.39
C MET A 69 4.73 -8.66 -18.51
N ALA A 70 3.93 -9.73 -18.58
CA ALA A 70 4.04 -10.74 -19.63
C ALA A 70 3.78 -10.15 -21.02
N SER A 71 2.77 -9.29 -21.15
CA SER A 71 2.47 -8.59 -22.41
C SER A 71 3.61 -7.68 -22.85
N ALA A 72 4.19 -6.91 -21.92
CA ALA A 72 5.35 -6.07 -22.20
C ALA A 72 6.56 -6.89 -22.70
N LEU A 73 6.83 -8.05 -22.08
CA LEU A 73 7.91 -8.95 -22.50
C LEU A 73 7.68 -9.54 -23.90
N ILE A 74 6.44 -9.96 -24.21
CA ILE A 74 6.06 -10.45 -25.54
C ILE A 74 6.26 -9.36 -26.60
N MET A 75 5.81 -8.13 -26.30
CA MET A 75 5.98 -6.99 -27.20
C MET A 75 7.46 -6.68 -27.45
N LEU A 76 8.29 -6.62 -26.42
CA LEU A 76 9.72 -6.33 -26.56
C LEU A 76 10.44 -7.39 -27.40
N THR A 77 10.23 -8.66 -27.09
CA THR A 77 10.87 -9.78 -27.81
C THR A 77 10.37 -9.88 -29.24
N GLY A 78 9.07 -9.69 -29.47
CA GLY A 78 8.47 -9.74 -30.80
C GLY A 78 8.84 -8.55 -31.68
N ILE A 79 9.00 -7.34 -31.13
CA ILE A 79 9.53 -6.18 -31.87
C ILE A 79 10.98 -6.44 -32.31
N ALA A 80 11.83 -6.92 -31.42
CA ALA A 80 13.21 -7.25 -31.75
C ALA A 80 13.28 -8.32 -32.85
N GLY A 81 12.44 -9.36 -32.77
CA GLY A 81 12.33 -10.39 -33.81
C GLY A 81 11.82 -9.85 -35.15
N ALA A 82 10.77 -9.03 -35.13
CA ALA A 82 10.22 -8.40 -36.34
C ALA A 82 11.27 -7.51 -37.04
N LEU A 83 12.06 -6.76 -36.27
CA LEU A 83 13.13 -5.92 -36.81
C LEU A 83 14.24 -6.77 -37.45
N ALA A 84 14.69 -7.84 -36.79
CA ALA A 84 15.71 -8.74 -37.34
C ALA A 84 15.26 -9.40 -38.66
N ILE A 85 13.99 -9.83 -38.75
CA ILE A 85 13.43 -10.41 -39.99
C ILE A 85 13.29 -9.33 -41.08
N GLY A 86 12.85 -8.13 -40.71
CA GLY A 86 12.74 -7.00 -41.63
C GLY A 86 14.07 -6.62 -42.28
N LEU A 87 15.15 -6.62 -41.49
CA LEU A 87 16.51 -6.30 -41.95
C LEU A 87 17.17 -7.42 -42.77
N SER A 88 16.89 -8.69 -42.44
CA SER A 88 17.57 -9.83 -43.07
C SER A 88 16.90 -10.37 -44.33
N GLN A 89 15.59 -10.16 -44.50
CA GLN A 89 14.83 -10.77 -45.59
C GLN A 89 14.05 -9.74 -46.41
N ASN A 90 12.99 -9.18 -45.83
CA ASN A 90 12.08 -8.25 -46.49
C ASN A 90 11.26 -7.52 -45.41
N GLY A 91 11.16 -6.19 -45.54
CA GLY A 91 10.36 -5.36 -44.64
C GLY A 91 8.91 -5.81 -44.50
N LEU A 92 8.28 -6.34 -45.56
CA LEU A 92 6.89 -6.82 -45.50
C LEU A 92 6.72 -8.02 -44.55
N ARG A 93 7.72 -8.92 -44.50
CA ARG A 93 7.70 -10.07 -43.57
C ARG A 93 7.90 -9.61 -42.13
N GLY A 94 8.81 -8.67 -41.90
CA GLY A 94 9.00 -8.06 -40.58
C GLY A 94 7.72 -7.39 -40.07
N LEU A 95 7.03 -6.65 -40.94
CA LEU A 95 5.76 -5.99 -40.64
C LEU A 95 4.65 -7.00 -40.30
N ALA A 96 4.54 -8.11 -41.05
CA ALA A 96 3.59 -9.18 -40.74
C ALA A 96 3.84 -9.80 -39.34
N VAL A 97 5.11 -10.07 -38.99
CA VAL A 97 5.48 -10.59 -37.66
C VAL A 97 5.14 -9.57 -36.57
N PHE A 98 5.40 -8.29 -36.79
CA PHE A 98 5.05 -7.23 -35.84
C PHE A 98 3.55 -7.21 -35.51
N PHE A 99 2.68 -7.27 -36.52
CA PHE A 99 1.23 -7.32 -36.30
C PHE A 99 0.76 -8.62 -35.61
N ALA A 100 1.38 -9.75 -35.93
CA ALA A 100 1.10 -11.01 -35.25
C ALA A 100 1.46 -10.93 -33.75
N VAL A 101 2.62 -10.35 -33.41
CA VAL A 101 3.07 -10.13 -32.02
C VAL A 101 2.09 -9.24 -31.27
N ILE A 102 1.65 -8.13 -31.86
CA ILE A 102 0.66 -7.24 -31.24
C ILE A 102 -0.64 -8.01 -30.93
N SER A 103 -1.12 -8.80 -31.89
CA SER A 103 -2.35 -9.57 -31.74
C SER A 103 -2.24 -10.59 -30.60
N VAL A 104 -1.12 -11.30 -30.51
CA VAL A 104 -0.84 -12.24 -29.42
C VAL A 104 -0.74 -11.51 -28.07
N ALA A 105 -0.03 -10.38 -28.00
CA ALA A 105 0.11 -9.60 -26.78
C ALA A 105 -1.25 -9.09 -26.25
N VAL A 106 -2.11 -8.58 -27.14
CA VAL A 106 -3.47 -8.14 -26.80
C VAL A 106 -4.32 -9.32 -26.32
N PHE A 107 -4.24 -10.48 -27.00
CA PHE A 107 -4.98 -11.68 -26.62
C PHE A 107 -4.56 -12.20 -25.23
N VAL A 108 -3.26 -12.33 -24.98
CA VAL A 108 -2.71 -12.74 -23.67
C VAL A 108 -3.14 -11.77 -22.57
N THR A 109 -3.02 -10.46 -22.82
CA THR A 109 -3.46 -9.42 -21.87
C THR A 109 -4.95 -9.58 -21.55
N SER A 110 -5.78 -9.81 -22.56
CA SER A 110 -7.23 -9.97 -22.40
C SER A 110 -7.60 -11.20 -21.55
N ILE A 111 -6.92 -12.34 -21.78
CA ILE A 111 -7.11 -13.55 -20.97
C ILE A 111 -6.72 -13.29 -19.52
N VAL A 112 -5.56 -12.68 -19.27
CA VAL A 112 -5.09 -12.44 -17.90
C VAL A 112 -5.98 -11.43 -17.18
N GLN A 113 -6.39 -10.36 -17.86
CA GLN A 113 -7.34 -9.39 -17.29
C GLN A 113 -8.70 -10.02 -17.00
N SER A 114 -9.19 -10.92 -17.85
CA SER A 114 -10.41 -11.69 -17.61
C SER A 114 -10.29 -12.57 -16.36
N ARG A 115 -9.16 -13.29 -16.20
CA ARG A 115 -8.87 -14.10 -15.01
C ARG A 115 -8.72 -13.27 -13.73
N ALA A 116 -8.13 -12.08 -13.81
CA ALA A 116 -8.08 -11.16 -12.68
C ALA A 116 -9.49 -10.68 -12.30
N ARG A 117 -10.32 -10.31 -13.29
CA ARG A 117 -11.71 -9.91 -13.07
C ARG A 117 -12.58 -11.03 -12.52
N SER A 118 -12.38 -12.29 -12.92
CA SER A 118 -13.12 -13.42 -12.36
C SER A 118 -12.81 -13.69 -10.88
N ARG A 119 -11.71 -13.15 -10.35
CA ARG A 119 -11.37 -13.16 -8.92
C ARG A 119 -11.89 -11.94 -8.16
N CYS A 120 -12.38 -10.92 -8.87
CA CYS A 120 -12.96 -9.73 -8.24
C CYS A 120 -14.34 -10.04 -7.67
N LEU A 121 -14.60 -9.50 -6.49
CA LEU A 121 -15.96 -9.47 -5.94
C LEU A 121 -16.77 -8.37 -6.64
N PRO A 122 -18.12 -8.42 -6.59
CA PRO A 122 -18.95 -7.34 -7.11
C PRO A 122 -18.67 -5.98 -6.45
N SER A 123 -18.13 -5.97 -5.24
CA SER A 123 -17.73 -4.75 -4.52
C SER A 123 -16.34 -4.23 -4.89
N CYS A 124 -15.53 -4.97 -5.66
CA CYS A 124 -14.21 -4.50 -6.08
C CYS A 124 -14.34 -3.33 -7.06
N ALA A 125 -13.67 -2.21 -6.77
CA ALA A 125 -13.67 -1.03 -7.62
C ALA A 125 -12.97 -1.25 -8.97
N THR A 126 -11.97 -2.14 -9.03
CA THR A 126 -11.20 -2.42 -10.25
C THR A 126 -10.51 -3.78 -10.20
N GLY A 127 -10.14 -4.32 -11.38
CA GLY A 127 -9.34 -5.54 -11.48
C GLY A 127 -7.84 -5.32 -11.21
N GLY A 128 -7.35 -4.09 -11.39
CA GLY A 128 -5.99 -3.69 -11.06
C GLY A 128 -5.90 -3.02 -9.69
N ARG A 129 -4.89 -2.17 -9.49
CA ARG A 129 -4.75 -1.38 -8.27
C ARG A 129 -5.86 -0.35 -8.13
N ALA A 130 -6.48 -0.28 -6.96
CA ALA A 130 -7.47 0.74 -6.63
C ALA A 130 -6.85 2.05 -6.16
N VAL A 131 -5.56 2.06 -5.86
CA VAL A 131 -4.79 3.24 -5.44
C VAL A 131 -3.57 3.41 -6.35
N ILE A 132 -3.31 4.66 -6.73
CA ILE A 132 -2.09 5.06 -7.43
C ILE A 132 -1.45 6.18 -6.63
N PHE A 133 -0.16 6.02 -6.34
CA PHE A 133 0.66 7.03 -5.71
C PHE A 133 1.46 7.78 -6.78
N TYR A 134 1.21 9.08 -6.93
CA TYR A 134 1.89 9.94 -7.90
C TYR A 134 3.14 10.62 -7.34
N GLY A 135 3.53 10.31 -6.10
CA GLY A 135 4.64 10.96 -5.41
C GLY A 135 4.21 12.24 -4.70
N TRP A 136 5.18 13.11 -4.48
CA TRP A 136 4.96 14.43 -3.91
C TRP A 136 5.52 15.53 -4.79
N SER A 137 4.95 16.73 -4.69
CA SER A 137 5.46 17.94 -5.30
C SER A 137 5.52 19.02 -4.22
N GLY A 138 6.73 19.40 -3.82
CA GLY A 138 6.94 20.26 -2.64
C GLY A 138 6.44 19.58 -1.36
N SER A 139 5.45 20.19 -0.70
CA SER A 139 4.77 19.65 0.48
C SER A 139 3.53 18.82 0.16
N THR A 140 3.17 18.68 -1.12
CA THR A 140 1.91 18.07 -1.54
C THR A 140 2.10 16.63 -2.01
N THR A 141 1.46 15.68 -1.34
CA THR A 141 1.40 14.27 -1.71
C THR A 141 0.14 14.00 -2.53
N MET A 142 0.26 13.31 -3.66
CA MET A 142 -0.85 13.11 -4.61
C MET A 142 -1.19 11.63 -4.77
N PHE A 143 -2.48 11.33 -4.58
CA PHE A 143 -3.05 9.99 -4.75
C PHE A 143 -4.17 10.02 -5.78
N ALA A 144 -4.38 8.91 -6.49
CA ALA A 144 -5.60 8.65 -7.23
C ALA A 144 -6.24 7.35 -6.78
N PHE A 145 -7.56 7.39 -6.66
CA PHE A 145 -8.38 6.29 -6.18
C PHE A 145 -9.44 5.91 -7.22
N GLU A 146 -9.73 4.61 -7.33
CA GLU A 146 -10.81 4.08 -8.17
C GLU A 146 -12.12 3.93 -7.37
N SER A 147 -12.06 3.73 -6.04
CA SER A 147 -13.23 3.61 -5.16
C SER A 147 -13.68 4.98 -4.64
N ALA A 148 -14.86 5.44 -5.05
CA ALA A 148 -15.43 6.70 -4.58
C ALA A 148 -15.64 6.73 -3.05
N THR A 149 -16.14 5.63 -2.48
CA THR A 149 -16.37 5.50 -1.03
C THR A 149 -15.08 5.58 -0.24
N TYR A 150 -14.04 4.84 -0.68
CA TYR A 150 -12.74 4.90 -0.02
C TYR A 150 -12.11 6.30 -0.14
N THR A 151 -12.27 6.93 -1.30
CA THR A 151 -11.75 8.29 -1.54
C THR A 151 -12.37 9.29 -0.58
N ALA A 152 -13.69 9.24 -0.39
CA ALA A 152 -14.40 10.13 0.52
C ALA A 152 -13.89 9.97 1.96
N ARG A 153 -13.72 8.73 2.43
CA ARG A 153 -13.21 8.45 3.79
C ARG A 153 -11.74 8.86 3.95
N PHE A 154 -10.91 8.57 2.96
CA PHE A 154 -9.52 9.02 2.96
C PHE A 154 -9.42 10.54 3.02
N ALA A 155 -10.24 11.25 2.24
CA ALA A 155 -10.29 12.70 2.29
C ALA A 155 -10.86 13.24 3.61
N GLU A 156 -11.84 12.56 4.22
CA GLU A 156 -12.39 12.92 5.53
C GLU A 156 -11.35 12.78 6.65
N GLU A 157 -10.62 11.65 6.71
CA GLU A 157 -9.57 11.42 7.71
C GLU A 157 -8.37 12.37 7.56
N ASN A 158 -8.19 12.97 6.38
CA ASN A 158 -7.13 13.92 6.09
C ASN A 158 -7.64 15.34 5.84
N ALA A 159 -8.85 15.68 6.29
CA ALA A 159 -9.52 16.94 5.94
C ALA A 159 -8.67 18.19 6.23
N ASN A 160 -7.92 18.18 7.34
CA ASN A 160 -7.03 19.28 7.75
C ASN A 160 -5.82 19.49 6.83
N ASN A 161 -5.48 18.49 6.02
CA ASN A 161 -4.31 18.49 5.17
C ASN A 161 -4.67 18.58 3.67
N LEU A 162 -5.93 18.73 3.27
CA LEU A 162 -6.29 18.78 1.84
C LEU A 162 -5.84 20.11 1.19
N VAL A 163 -5.06 20.04 0.10
CA VAL A 163 -4.56 21.24 -0.62
C VAL A 163 -5.59 21.76 -1.62
N SER A 164 -6.23 20.86 -2.35
CA SER A 164 -7.15 21.21 -3.41
C SER A 164 -8.34 20.23 -3.42
N VAL A 165 -9.53 20.73 -3.06
CA VAL A 165 -10.76 19.95 -3.13
C VAL A 165 -11.47 20.28 -4.44
N GLY A 166 -11.23 19.45 -5.47
CA GLY A 166 -11.95 19.54 -6.74
C GLY A 166 -13.46 19.41 -6.55
N SER A 167 -14.26 19.89 -7.51
CA SER A 167 -15.73 19.84 -7.44
C SER A 167 -16.26 18.41 -7.22
N LEU A 168 -15.67 17.43 -7.90
CA LEU A 168 -15.99 16.01 -7.74
C LEU A 168 -15.73 15.53 -6.31
N LEU A 169 -14.55 15.82 -5.75
CA LEU A 169 -14.21 15.40 -4.38
C LEU A 169 -15.12 16.08 -3.35
N ARG A 170 -15.45 17.37 -3.55
CA ARG A 170 -16.39 18.10 -2.69
C ARG A 170 -17.77 17.44 -2.71
N HIS A 171 -18.27 17.10 -3.90
CA HIS A 171 -19.55 16.42 -4.05
C HIS A 171 -19.55 15.04 -3.38
N LEU A 172 -18.46 14.28 -3.51
CA LEU A 172 -18.31 12.98 -2.84
C LEU A 172 -18.27 13.11 -1.32
N LEU A 173 -17.56 14.09 -0.78
CA LEU A 173 -17.52 14.36 0.66
C LEU A 173 -18.90 14.73 1.18
N GLU A 174 -19.64 15.58 0.47
CA GLU A 174 -20.98 15.98 0.87
C GLU A 174 -21.97 14.81 0.78
N ALA A 175 -21.96 14.06 -0.32
CA ALA A 175 -22.77 12.86 -0.48
C ALA A 175 -22.45 11.82 0.60
N HIS A 176 -21.17 11.68 0.97
CA HIS A 176 -20.76 10.79 2.05
C HIS A 176 -21.31 11.25 3.41
N LYS A 177 -21.23 12.54 3.72
CA LYS A 177 -21.81 13.11 4.95
C LYS A 177 -23.32 12.87 5.02
N VAL A 178 -24.05 13.14 3.94
CA VAL A 178 -25.50 12.91 3.87
C VAL A 178 -25.82 11.42 4.02
N ALA A 179 -25.10 10.54 3.33
CA ALA A 179 -25.29 9.10 3.44
C ALA A 179 -25.07 8.59 4.88
N ARG A 180 -24.10 9.17 5.61
CA ARG A 180 -23.84 8.85 7.02
C ARG A 180 -24.95 9.29 7.96
N LEU A 181 -25.71 10.33 7.59
CA LEU A 181 -26.85 10.83 8.36
C LEU A 181 -28.14 10.03 8.06
N GLN A 182 -28.35 9.62 6.81
CA GLN A 182 -29.59 8.96 6.37
C GLN A 182 -29.64 7.47 6.70
N VAL A 183 -28.55 6.77 6.42
CA VAL A 183 -28.33 5.45 6.98
C VAL A 183 -27.58 5.77 8.26
N PRO A 184 -28.10 5.48 9.47
CA PRO A 184 -27.22 5.34 10.62
C PRO A 184 -26.25 4.27 10.18
N THR A 185 -25.11 4.71 9.63
CA THR A 185 -24.08 3.84 9.10
C THR A 185 -23.90 2.90 10.25
N PRO A 186 -24.21 1.59 10.17
CA PRO A 186 -23.99 0.72 11.31
C PRO A 186 -22.55 1.02 11.67
N ALA A 187 -22.35 1.58 12.87
CA ALA A 187 -21.28 2.53 13.14
C ALA A 187 -19.95 1.79 13.12
N ARG A 188 -19.39 1.55 11.94
CA ARG A 188 -18.86 0.22 11.64
C ARG A 188 -19.93 -0.84 12.04
N ALA A 189 -20.47 -1.60 11.08
CA ALA A 189 -20.65 -3.02 11.37
C ALA A 189 -19.23 -3.61 11.46
N THR A 190 -18.37 -3.05 12.33
CA THR A 190 -17.45 -3.83 13.11
C THR A 190 -18.33 -4.99 13.48
N ARG A 191 -17.99 -6.18 12.97
CA ARG A 191 -17.99 -7.29 13.90
C ARG A 191 -17.49 -6.66 15.18
N THR A 192 -18.37 -6.47 16.15
CA THR A 192 -17.99 -6.23 17.51
C THR A 192 -17.24 -7.49 17.87
N VAL A 193 -16.01 -7.58 17.36
CA VAL A 193 -14.93 -8.27 18.00
C VAL A 193 -14.87 -7.45 19.27
N SER A 194 -15.64 -7.89 20.25
CA SER A 194 -15.61 -7.34 21.59
C SER A 194 -14.13 -7.16 21.87
N PRO A 195 -13.66 -5.93 22.13
CA PRO A 195 -12.25 -5.70 22.34
C PRO A 195 -11.78 -6.76 23.34
N PRO A 196 -10.68 -7.47 23.05
CA PRO A 196 -9.98 -8.28 24.02
C PRO A 196 -10.08 -7.64 25.40
N ARG A 197 -10.73 -8.33 26.35
CA ARG A 197 -11.10 -7.69 27.63
C ARG A 197 -9.89 -7.54 28.55
N ASP A 198 -8.82 -8.27 28.28
CA ASP A 198 -7.59 -8.27 29.05
C ASP A 198 -6.36 -8.08 28.15
N LEU A 199 -5.26 -7.62 28.76
CA LEU A 199 -3.97 -7.43 28.09
C LEU A 199 -3.48 -8.71 27.38
N ARG A 200 -3.71 -9.90 27.97
CA ARG A 200 -3.23 -11.17 27.41
C ARG A 200 -3.87 -11.48 26.06
N GLN A 201 -5.17 -11.24 25.93
CA GLN A 201 -5.90 -11.43 24.68
C GLN A 201 -5.45 -10.44 23.61
N TRP A 202 -5.13 -9.19 23.98
CA TRP A 202 -4.52 -8.23 23.05
C TRP A 202 -3.16 -8.71 22.56
N ILE A 203 -2.30 -9.17 23.46
CA ILE A 203 -0.99 -9.75 23.12
C ILE A 203 -1.16 -10.92 22.15
N ALA A 204 -2.03 -11.89 22.49
CA ALA A 204 -2.28 -13.05 21.64
C ALA A 204 -2.80 -12.65 20.25
N SER A 205 -3.69 -11.65 20.18
CA SER A 205 -4.17 -11.12 18.90
C SER A 205 -3.02 -10.55 18.06
N LEU A 206 -2.17 -9.72 18.67
CA LEU A 206 -1.03 -9.08 18.00
C LEU A 206 -0.02 -10.12 17.49
N GLU A 207 0.23 -11.18 18.24
CA GLU A 207 1.09 -12.29 17.83
C GLU A 207 0.50 -13.11 16.67
N GLN A 208 -0.83 -13.29 16.65
CA GLN A 208 -1.53 -14.00 15.57
C GLN A 208 -1.65 -13.19 14.28
N ALA A 209 -1.45 -11.86 14.33
CA ALA A 209 -1.54 -11.00 13.17
C ALA A 209 -0.39 -11.24 12.19
N ARG A 210 -0.72 -11.86 11.05
CA ARG A 210 0.24 -12.35 10.04
C ARG A 210 1.01 -11.24 9.33
N THR A 211 0.43 -10.05 9.21
CA THR A 211 1.03 -8.93 8.47
C THR A 211 1.38 -7.77 9.40
N ARG A 212 2.28 -6.90 8.95
CA ARG A 212 2.76 -5.74 9.71
C ARG A 212 1.61 -4.73 9.92
N VAL A 213 0.81 -4.48 8.90
CA VAL A 213 -0.36 -3.61 8.95
C VAL A 213 -1.48 -4.19 9.80
N ALA A 214 -1.76 -5.50 9.72
CA ALA A 214 -2.72 -6.12 10.63
C ALA A 214 -2.29 -5.93 12.09
N ARG A 215 -1.01 -6.14 12.40
CA ARG A 215 -0.44 -5.86 13.73
C ARG A 215 -0.60 -4.40 14.15
N ARG A 216 -0.28 -3.46 13.27
CA ARG A 216 -0.43 -2.02 13.55
C ARG A 216 -1.88 -1.60 13.76
N ILE A 217 -2.81 -2.09 12.93
CA ILE A 217 -4.24 -1.81 13.06
C ILE A 217 -4.75 -2.35 14.40
N GLN A 218 -4.36 -3.57 14.76
CA GLN A 218 -4.71 -4.15 16.06
C GLN A 218 -4.09 -3.37 17.21
N LEU A 219 -2.84 -2.91 17.08
CA LEU A 219 -2.17 -2.09 18.09
C LEU A 219 -2.91 -0.77 18.29
N CYS A 220 -3.27 -0.06 17.21
CA CYS A 220 -4.05 1.18 17.31
C CYS A 220 -5.37 0.93 18.05
N ARG A 221 -6.10 -0.14 17.69
CA ARG A 221 -7.34 -0.51 18.39
C ARG A 221 -7.12 -0.84 19.86
N ALA A 222 -6.01 -1.49 20.20
CA ALA A 222 -5.67 -1.81 21.58
C ALA A 222 -5.36 -0.53 22.38
N LEU A 223 -4.58 0.39 21.80
CA LEU A 223 -4.20 1.67 22.42
C LEU A 223 -5.39 2.63 22.59
N ASP A 224 -6.45 2.48 21.79
CA ASP A 224 -7.70 3.23 21.98
C ASP A 224 -8.50 2.76 23.21
N VAL A 225 -8.31 1.50 23.63
CA VAL A 225 -9.07 0.86 24.72
C VAL A 225 -8.28 0.77 26.02
N VAL A 226 -6.97 0.52 25.93
CA VAL A 226 -6.08 0.34 27.09
C VAL A 226 -5.64 1.70 27.62
N ILE A 227 -6.07 2.00 28.85
CA ILE A 227 -5.81 3.27 29.54
C ILE A 227 -4.48 3.20 30.31
N GLU A 228 -4.18 2.06 30.93
CA GLU A 228 -3.00 1.88 31.78
C GLU A 228 -1.69 1.99 30.99
N LEU A 229 -0.79 2.89 31.43
CA LEU A 229 0.43 3.24 30.70
C LEU A 229 1.39 2.05 30.55
N ASP A 230 1.52 1.21 31.58
CA ASP A 230 2.40 0.04 31.56
C ASP A 230 1.89 -1.02 30.57
N GLU A 231 0.58 -1.22 30.49
CA GLU A 231 -0.05 -2.13 29.54
C GLU A 231 0.12 -1.64 28.10
N ARG A 232 -0.07 -0.32 27.86
CA ARG A 232 0.20 0.30 26.55
C ARG A 232 1.67 0.10 26.14
N ALA A 233 2.60 0.33 27.05
CA ALA A 233 4.03 0.15 26.81
C ALA A 233 4.37 -1.30 26.44
N ALA A 234 3.77 -2.28 27.14
CA ALA A 234 3.94 -3.70 26.83
C ALA A 234 3.45 -4.06 25.42
N LEU A 235 2.26 -3.59 25.03
CA LEU A 235 1.71 -3.81 23.68
C LEU A 235 2.60 -3.22 22.59
N VAL A 236 3.07 -1.99 22.79
CA VAL A 236 3.98 -1.30 21.86
C VAL A 236 5.31 -2.05 21.74
N GLN A 237 5.87 -2.53 22.85
CA GLN A 237 7.12 -3.29 22.85
C GLN A 237 6.99 -4.62 22.08
N ILE A 238 5.87 -5.33 22.25
CA ILE A 238 5.60 -6.60 21.56
C ILE A 238 5.55 -6.38 20.05
N VAL A 239 4.80 -5.37 19.59
CA VAL A 239 4.72 -5.06 18.15
C VAL A 239 6.06 -4.58 17.62
N SER A 240 6.76 -3.71 18.34
CA SER A 240 8.10 -3.24 17.98
C SER A 240 9.06 -4.43 17.77
N ARG A 241 9.14 -5.34 18.75
CA ARG A 241 9.98 -6.53 18.68
C ARG A 241 9.59 -7.42 17.51
N ALA A 242 8.31 -7.75 17.37
CA ALA A 242 7.82 -8.60 16.30
C ALA A 242 8.08 -7.99 14.89
N GLU A 243 8.13 -6.67 14.75
CA GLU A 243 8.48 -6.01 13.49
C GLU A 243 9.99 -5.97 13.23
N LEU A 244 10.83 -5.98 14.27
CA LEU A 244 12.28 -5.87 14.17
C LEU A 244 13.01 -7.22 14.11
N VAL A 245 12.43 -8.29 14.65
CA VAL A 245 13.02 -9.65 14.63
C VAL A 245 13.47 -10.07 13.22
N PRO A 246 12.66 -9.96 12.15
CA PRO A 246 13.09 -10.38 10.81
C PRO A 246 14.20 -9.51 10.20
N LEU A 247 14.40 -8.29 10.70
CA LEU A 247 15.55 -7.46 10.33
C LEU A 247 16.79 -7.97 11.05
N PHE A 248 16.68 -8.21 12.36
CA PHE A 248 17.78 -8.66 13.19
C PHE A 248 18.30 -10.04 12.79
N GLU A 249 17.42 -10.99 12.53
CA GLU A 249 17.78 -12.33 12.03
C GLU A 249 18.52 -12.24 10.67
N ARG A 250 18.14 -11.30 9.81
CA ARG A 250 18.75 -11.13 8.48
C ARG A 250 20.15 -10.54 8.54
N ILE A 251 20.41 -9.66 9.51
CA ILE A 251 21.72 -9.02 9.68
C ILE A 251 22.62 -9.81 10.62
N GLU A 252 22.08 -10.74 11.40
CA GLU A 252 22.84 -11.66 12.23
C GLU A 252 23.78 -12.50 11.35
N GLY A 253 25.07 -12.51 11.69
CA GLY A 253 26.12 -13.15 10.88
C GLY A 253 26.65 -12.34 9.70
N ALA A 254 26.04 -11.19 9.35
CA ALA A 254 26.60 -10.30 8.35
C ALA A 254 27.84 -9.54 8.89
N PRO A 255 28.77 -9.07 8.03
CA PRO A 255 29.87 -8.22 8.46
C PRO A 255 29.39 -6.96 9.18
N ALA A 256 30.11 -6.49 10.21
CA ALA A 256 29.70 -5.35 11.04
C ALA A 256 29.38 -4.08 10.23
N ALA A 257 30.12 -3.82 9.15
CA ALA A 257 29.85 -2.71 8.24
C ALA A 257 28.47 -2.84 7.55
N THR A 258 28.10 -4.05 7.13
CA THR A 258 26.79 -4.34 6.54
C THR A 258 25.68 -4.20 7.57
N GLN A 259 25.87 -4.75 8.78
CA GLN A 259 24.90 -4.60 9.87
C GLN A 259 24.63 -3.12 10.18
N ARG A 260 25.70 -2.32 10.31
CA ARG A 260 25.61 -0.88 10.56
C ARG A 260 24.82 -0.16 9.47
N ARG A 261 25.10 -0.45 8.19
CA ARG A 261 24.38 0.15 7.06
C ARG A 261 22.90 -0.21 7.05
N GLU A 262 22.56 -1.47 7.29
CA GLU A 262 21.15 -1.91 7.33
C GLU A 262 20.39 -1.31 8.52
N LEU A 263 21.02 -1.19 9.70
CA LEU A 263 20.41 -0.53 10.87
C LEU A 263 20.20 0.97 10.63
N GLN A 264 21.17 1.66 10.01
CA GLN A 264 21.02 3.09 9.64
C GLN A 264 19.89 3.30 8.62
N ARG A 265 19.77 2.38 7.66
CA ARG A 265 18.64 2.38 6.71
C ARG A 265 17.32 2.18 7.45
N ALA A 266 17.24 1.18 8.33
CA ALA A 266 16.03 0.92 9.12
C ALA A 266 15.64 2.09 10.04
N LEU A 267 16.62 2.83 10.58
CA LEU A 267 16.36 4.07 11.34
C LEU A 267 15.75 5.16 10.46
N THR A 268 16.31 5.34 9.26
CA THR A 268 15.78 6.30 8.29
C THR A 268 14.36 5.93 7.88
N ASP A 269 14.13 4.66 7.58
CA ASP A 269 12.82 4.13 7.22
C ASP A 269 11.82 4.30 8.39
N ALA A 270 12.20 3.98 9.63
CA ALA A 270 11.34 4.14 10.80
C ALA A 270 10.98 5.60 11.10
N ARG A 271 11.86 6.56 10.78
CA ARG A 271 11.59 8.00 10.91
C ARG A 271 10.61 8.49 9.84
N ALA A 272 10.70 7.95 8.62
CA ALA A 272 9.80 8.27 7.52
C ALA A 272 8.45 7.54 7.59
N ASP A 273 8.40 6.40 8.26
CA ASP A 273 7.20 5.56 8.37
C ASP A 273 6.08 6.25 9.18
N ASN A 274 4.84 6.01 8.75
CA ASN A 274 3.64 6.59 9.34
C ASN A 274 3.17 5.79 10.56
N LEU A 275 4.02 5.75 11.59
CA LEU A 275 3.79 5.07 12.86
C LEU A 275 3.07 5.98 13.84
N THR A 276 2.34 5.37 14.79
CA THR A 276 1.99 6.05 16.03
C THR A 276 3.27 6.53 16.72
N SER A 277 3.20 7.67 17.41
CA SER A 277 4.35 8.27 18.10
C SER A 277 5.01 7.27 19.06
N GLU A 278 4.20 6.50 19.78
CA GLU A 278 4.62 5.47 20.73
C GLU A 278 5.39 4.33 20.04
N LEU A 279 4.85 3.76 18.96
CA LEU A 279 5.52 2.70 18.20
C LEU A 279 6.79 3.21 17.52
N ARG A 280 6.77 4.44 16.98
CA ARG A 280 7.95 5.08 16.40
C ARG A 280 9.07 5.18 17.45
N ALA A 281 8.76 5.75 18.62
CA ALA A 281 9.74 5.91 19.69
C ALA A 281 10.31 4.57 20.15
N ALA A 282 9.47 3.54 20.32
CA ALA A 282 9.92 2.21 20.70
C ALA A 282 10.86 1.57 19.66
N LYS A 283 10.53 1.68 18.36
CA LYS A 283 11.38 1.14 17.28
C LYS A 283 12.70 1.89 17.17
N LEU A 284 12.68 3.22 17.28
CA LEU A 284 13.90 4.03 17.20
C LEU A 284 14.86 3.71 18.36
N ARG A 285 14.36 3.61 19.60
CA ARG A 285 15.17 3.23 20.76
C ARG A 285 15.85 1.89 20.58
N GLU A 286 15.11 0.88 20.12
CA GLU A 286 15.65 -0.48 19.91
C GLU A 286 16.73 -0.50 18.82
N LEU A 287 16.46 0.18 17.69
CA LEU A 287 17.42 0.28 16.58
C LEU A 287 18.68 1.06 16.99
N GLU A 288 18.55 2.16 17.73
CA GLU A 288 19.66 2.96 18.24
C GLU A 288 20.49 2.18 19.27
N HIS A 289 19.84 1.44 20.17
CA HIS A 289 20.53 0.56 21.12
C HIS A 289 21.36 -0.51 20.39
N ARG A 290 20.77 -1.20 19.41
CA ARG A 290 21.48 -2.22 18.61
C ARG A 290 22.64 -1.62 17.83
N LEU A 291 22.45 -0.43 17.23
CA LEU A 291 23.51 0.29 16.53
C LEU A 291 24.66 0.67 17.46
N GLY A 292 24.37 1.12 18.69
CA GLY A 292 25.37 1.43 19.71
C GLY A 292 26.21 0.22 20.10
N SER A 293 25.58 -0.96 20.23
CA SER A 293 26.29 -2.21 20.55
C SER A 293 27.28 -2.69 19.48
N LEU A 294 27.19 -2.17 18.24
CA LEU A 294 28.15 -2.44 17.17
C LEU A 294 29.32 -1.44 17.11
N SER A 295 29.33 -0.45 18.00
CA SER A 295 30.39 0.57 18.09
C SER A 295 31.34 0.35 19.26
N SER A 296 30.92 -0.44 20.25
CA SER A 296 31.74 -0.97 21.33
C SER A 296 32.51 -2.21 20.88
#